data_AF-A0A7R9YNV1-F1
#
_entry.id   AF-A0A7R9YNV1-F1
#
_cell.length_a   1.000
_cell.length_b   1.000
_cell.length_c   1.000
_cell.angle_alpha   90.00
_cell.angle_beta   90.00
_cell.angle_gamma   90.00
#
_symmetry.space_group_name_H-M   'P 1'
#
loop_
_entity.id
_entity.type
_entity.pdbx_description
1 polymer ?
#
loop_
_entity_poly.entity_id
_entity_poly.type
_entity_poly.pdbx_seq_one_letter_code
_entity_poly.pdbx_strand_id
1 'polypeptide(L)'
;MSELKQQITEAMKDAMRARDKVRLGTVRLILAELKRVEVDERVDVDDARVLAILDKMNKQRRDSIAQYETAGRDDLAAIEREEMEVIATFLPAALSEDKQKNKK
;
A
#
# COMPACT_ATOMS: atom_id res chain seq x y z
N MET A 1 11.71 13.01 -10.45
CA MET A 1 10.71 13.05 -9.36
C MET A 1 9.54 12.19 -9.78
N SER A 2 9.12 11.24 -8.95
CA SER A 2 7.97 10.38 -9.22
C SER A 2 6.67 11.17 -9.04
N GLU A 3 5.84 11.22 -10.07
CA GLU A 3 4.51 11.85 -10.02
C GLU A 3 3.60 11.07 -9.06
N LEU A 4 3.71 9.74 -9.06
CA LEU A 4 2.93 8.89 -8.17
C LEU A 4 3.30 9.11 -6.70
N LYS A 5 4.59 9.25 -6.38
CA LYS A 5 5.05 9.63 -5.02
C LYS A 5 4.51 10.99 -4.61
N GLN A 6 4.43 11.94 -5.53
CA GLN A 6 3.83 13.25 -5.27
C GLN A 6 2.33 13.14 -4.98
N GLN A 7 1.58 12.35 -5.76
CA GLN A 7 0.17 12.08 -5.51
C GLN A 7 -0.08 11.43 -4.14
N ILE A 8 0.75 10.46 -3.74
CA ILE A 8 0.67 9.84 -2.41
C ILE A 8 0.95 10.88 -1.30
N THR A 9 1.89 11.78 -1.53
CA THR A 9 2.22 12.86 -0.58
C THR A 9 1.05 13.85 -0.44
N GLU A 10 0.37 14.20 -1.52
CA GLU A 10 -0.83 15.05 -1.47
C GLU A 10 -2.00 14.31 -0.80
N ALA A 11 -2.20 13.03 -1.09
CA ALA A 11 -3.21 12.21 -0.43
C ALA A 11 -3.03 12.14 1.10
N MET A 12 -1.79 12.22 1.60
CA MET A 12 -1.52 12.35 3.04
C MET A 12 -2.11 13.65 3.59
N LYS A 13 -1.90 14.77 2.88
CA LYS A 13 -2.42 16.08 3.30
C LYS A 13 -3.95 16.08 3.28
N ASP A 14 -4.54 15.48 2.27
CA ASP A 14 -6.00 15.38 2.16
C ASP A 14 -6.58 14.50 3.28
N ALA A 15 -5.96 13.37 3.59
CA ALA A 15 -6.36 12.52 4.72
C ALA A 15 -6.23 13.25 6.07
N MET A 16 -5.20 14.08 6.25
CA MET A 16 -5.07 14.93 7.45
C MET A 16 -6.21 15.95 7.56
N ARG A 17 -6.58 16.61 6.45
CA ARG A 17 -7.70 17.58 6.42
C ARG A 17 -9.05 16.92 6.68
N ALA A 18 -9.27 15.76 6.07
CA ALA A 18 -10.48 14.97 6.22
C ALA A 18 -10.60 14.27 7.60
N ARG A 19 -9.50 14.23 8.38
CA ARG A 19 -9.38 13.46 9.63
C ARG A 19 -9.67 11.96 9.42
N ASP A 20 -9.39 11.46 8.22
CA ASP A 20 -9.50 10.05 7.86
C ASP A 20 -8.31 9.30 8.43
N LYS A 21 -8.50 8.69 9.61
CA LYS A 21 -7.42 8.05 10.36
C LYS A 21 -6.83 6.85 9.63
N VAL A 22 -7.70 6.04 9.00
CA VAL A 22 -7.30 4.83 8.29
C VAL A 22 -6.45 5.22 7.09
N ARG A 23 -6.99 6.07 6.20
CA ARG A 23 -6.26 6.53 5.02
C ARG A 23 -4.96 7.23 5.39
N LEU A 24 -4.97 8.07 6.42
CA LEU A 24 -3.78 8.77 6.89
C LEU A 24 -2.70 7.80 7.40
N GLY A 25 -3.08 6.79 8.16
CA GLY A 25 -2.19 5.75 8.66
C GLY A 25 -1.54 4.98 7.50
N THR A 26 -2.36 4.47 6.59
CA THR A 26 -1.89 3.68 5.45
C THR A 26 -1.00 4.50 4.51
N VAL A 27 -1.38 5.74 4.18
CA VAL A 27 -0.56 6.61 3.32
C VAL A 27 0.80 6.92 3.95
N ARG A 28 0.87 7.10 5.29
CA ARG A 28 2.14 7.28 5.99
C ARG A 28 3.00 6.02 5.94
N LEU A 29 2.40 4.83 6.05
CA LEU A 29 3.12 3.56 5.89
C LEU A 29 3.69 3.41 4.48
N ILE A 30 2.91 3.77 3.45
CA ILE A 30 3.39 3.78 2.06
C ILE A 30 4.61 4.69 1.92
N LEU A 31 4.50 5.95 2.36
CA LEU A 31 5.61 6.92 2.26
C LEU A 31 6.85 6.47 3.03
N ALA A 32 6.67 5.83 4.19
CA ALA A 32 7.76 5.26 4.97
C ALA A 32 8.46 4.12 4.22
N GLU A 33 7.73 3.23 3.58
CA GLU A 33 8.29 2.13 2.80
C GLU A 33 9.01 2.63 1.54
N LEU A 34 8.46 3.62 0.84
CA LEU A 34 9.15 4.29 -0.26
C LEU A 34 10.48 4.90 0.22
N LYS A 35 10.45 5.63 1.35
CA LYS A 35 11.65 6.24 1.91
C LYS A 35 12.68 5.20 2.35
N ARG A 36 12.23 4.08 2.92
CA ARG A 36 13.09 2.96 3.29
C ARG A 36 13.84 2.43 2.08
N VAL A 37 13.15 2.19 0.96
CA VAL A 37 13.78 1.73 -0.29
C VAL A 37 14.79 2.75 -0.81
N GLU A 38 14.46 4.04 -0.82
CA GLU A 38 15.41 5.08 -1.24
C GLU A 38 16.70 5.09 -0.42
N VAL A 39 16.58 4.89 0.90
CA VAL A 39 17.73 4.86 1.82
C VAL A 39 18.54 3.58 1.65
N ASP A 40 17.87 2.42 1.64
CA ASP A 40 18.53 1.12 1.59
C ASP A 40 19.24 0.89 0.25
N GLU A 41 18.62 1.31 -0.85
CA GLU A 41 19.14 1.11 -2.21
C GLU A 41 19.94 2.32 -2.72
N ARG A 42 19.90 3.45 -2.01
CA ARG A 42 20.53 4.73 -2.41
C ARG A 42 20.08 5.20 -3.80
N VAL A 43 18.77 5.11 -4.04
CA VAL A 43 18.12 5.50 -5.29
C VAL A 43 17.00 6.48 -5.01
N ASP A 44 16.60 7.24 -6.02
CA ASP A 44 15.28 7.88 -6.05
C ASP A 44 14.27 6.87 -6.64
N VAL A 45 13.13 6.68 -5.97
CA VAL A 45 12.10 5.79 -6.51
C VAL A 45 11.31 6.50 -7.62
N ASP A 46 11.31 5.90 -8.81
CA ASP A 46 10.45 6.30 -9.93
C ASP A 46 9.05 5.65 -9.81
N ASP A 47 8.15 6.02 -10.72
CA ASP A 47 6.77 5.52 -10.68
C ASP A 47 6.69 3.99 -10.82
N ALA A 48 7.56 3.39 -11.63
CA ALA A 48 7.62 1.94 -11.78
C ALA A 48 8.01 1.25 -10.47
N ARG A 49 9.00 1.81 -9.75
CA ARG A 49 9.43 1.31 -8.45
C ARG A 49 8.37 1.54 -7.38
N VAL A 50 7.67 2.68 -7.40
CA VAL A 50 6.54 2.94 -6.50
C VAL A 50 5.43 1.91 -6.70
N LEU A 51 5.02 1.64 -7.94
CA LEU A 51 4.02 0.62 -8.26
C LEU A 51 4.42 -0.77 -7.77
N ALA A 52 5.68 -1.16 -7.97
CA ALA A 52 6.18 -2.45 -7.49
C ALA A 52 6.16 -2.55 -5.96
N ILE A 53 6.45 -1.46 -5.24
CA ILE A 53 6.38 -1.40 -3.78
C ILE A 53 4.92 -1.50 -3.32
N LEU A 54 4.01 -0.74 -3.93
CA LEU A 54 2.58 -0.78 -3.61
C LEU A 54 1.97 -2.16 -3.85
N ASP A 55 2.30 -2.81 -4.98
CA ASP A 55 1.86 -4.18 -5.29
C ASP A 55 2.34 -5.18 -4.23
N LYS A 56 3.60 -5.07 -3.81
CA LYS A 56 4.15 -5.88 -2.72
C LYS A 56 3.42 -5.64 -1.40
N MET A 57 3.17 -4.38 -1.03
CA MET A 57 2.42 -4.04 0.19
C MET A 57 1.00 -4.60 0.14
N ASN A 58 0.31 -4.49 -1.01
CA ASN A 58 -1.03 -5.01 -1.23
C ASN A 58 -1.09 -6.54 -1.03
N LYS A 59 -0.10 -7.26 -1.59
CA LYS A 59 0.04 -8.72 -1.42
C LYS A 59 0.29 -9.12 0.04
N GLN A 60 1.16 -8.40 0.74
CA GLN A 60 1.41 -8.65 2.16
C GLN A 60 0.13 -8.51 3.01
N ARG A 61 -0.74 -7.54 2.70
CA ARG A 61 -2.01 -7.35 3.41
C ARG A 61 -2.96 -8.51 3.14
N ARG A 62 -3.05 -8.95 1.88
CA ARG A 62 -3.81 -10.15 1.51
C ARG A 62 -3.35 -11.40 2.27
N ASP A 63 -2.04 -11.60 2.35
CA ASP A 63 -1.47 -12.74 3.09
C ASP A 63 -1.78 -12.63 4.60
N SER A 64 -1.64 -11.44 5.20
CA SER A 64 -2.01 -11.18 6.60
C SER A 64 -3.51 -11.42 6.86
N ILE A 65 -4.39 -10.97 5.96
CA ILE A 65 -5.85 -11.19 6.07
C ILE A 65 -6.14 -12.69 6.19
N ALA A 66 -5.62 -13.50 5.26
CA ALA A 66 -5.84 -14.94 5.26
C ALA A 66 -5.31 -15.62 6.54
N GLN A 67 -4.14 -15.17 7.03
CA GLN A 67 -3.56 -15.67 8.28
C GLN A 67 -4.42 -15.31 9.51
N TYR A 68 -4.90 -14.07 9.60
CA TYR A 68 -5.73 -13.61 10.70
C TYR A 68 -7.11 -14.27 10.70
N GLU A 69 -7.75 -14.42 9.53
CA GLU A 69 -9.00 -15.16 9.40
C GLU A 69 -8.83 -16.61 9.86
N THR A 70 -7.76 -17.28 9.42
CA THR A 70 -7.45 -18.66 9.84
C THR A 70 -7.24 -18.78 11.36
N ALA A 71 -6.71 -17.73 11.98
CA ALA A 71 -6.48 -17.64 13.43
C ALA A 71 -7.70 -17.16 14.23
N GLY A 72 -8.85 -16.88 13.60
CA GLY A 72 -10.04 -16.32 14.27
C GLY A 72 -9.86 -14.89 14.77
N ARG A 73 -8.95 -14.13 14.15
CA ARG A 73 -8.62 -12.73 14.47
C ARG A 73 -9.26 -11.76 13.47
N ASP A 74 -10.58 -11.82 13.38
CA ASP A 74 -11.36 -11.02 12.42
C ASP A 74 -11.16 -9.50 12.60
N ASP A 75 -10.85 -9.07 13.84
CA ASP A 75 -10.50 -7.69 14.18
C ASP A 75 -9.26 -7.21 13.41
N LEU A 76 -8.22 -8.03 13.35
CA LEU A 76 -6.98 -7.73 12.64
C LEU A 76 -7.15 -7.88 11.13
N ALA A 77 -7.92 -8.89 10.69
CA ALA A 77 -8.24 -9.06 9.27
C ALA A 77 -9.01 -7.85 8.71
N ALA A 78 -9.92 -7.25 9.49
CA ALA A 78 -10.64 -6.05 9.08
C ALA A 78 -9.69 -4.86 8.86
N ILE A 79 -8.75 -4.64 9.78
CA ILE A 79 -7.75 -3.57 9.65
C ILE A 79 -6.92 -3.75 8.37
N GLU A 80 -6.43 -4.97 8.12
CA GLU A 80 -5.64 -5.24 6.91
C GLU A 80 -6.45 -5.04 5.63
N ARG A 81 -7.75 -5.37 5.61
CA ARG A 81 -8.64 -5.09 4.46
C ARG A 81 -8.79 -3.59 4.22
N GLU A 82 -9.01 -2.81 5.26
CA GLU A 82 -9.10 -1.35 5.15
C GLU A 82 -7.80 -0.74 4.60
N GLU A 83 -6.63 -1.19 5.09
CA GLU A 83 -5.34 -0.75 4.54
C GLU A 83 -5.16 -1.17 3.08
N MET A 84 -5.53 -2.42 2.75
CA MET A 84 -5.44 -2.97 1.39
C MET A 84 -6.26 -2.13 0.40
N GLU A 85 -7.49 -1.74 0.77
CA GLU A 85 -8.34 -0.88 -0.05
C GLU A 85 -7.70 0.49 -0.31
N VAL A 86 -7.09 1.11 0.71
CA VAL A 86 -6.39 2.39 0.54
C VAL A 86 -5.19 2.24 -0.41
N ILE A 87 -4.38 1.19 -0.26
CA ILE A 87 -3.24 0.91 -1.16
C ILE A 87 -3.72 0.73 -2.60
N ALA A 88 -4.81 -0.01 -2.79
CA ALA A 88 -5.38 -0.30 -4.11
C ALA A 88 -5.85 0.96 -4.87
N THR A 89 -6.13 2.07 -4.17
CA THR A 89 -6.47 3.35 -4.83
C THR A 89 -5.31 3.98 -5.60
N PHE A 90 -4.07 3.58 -5.31
CA PHE A 90 -2.86 4.05 -6.00
C PHE A 90 -2.33 3.05 -7.03
N LEU A 91 -2.98 1.89 -7.17
CA LEU A 91 -2.62 0.86 -8.12
C LEU A 91 -3.51 0.94 -9.37
N PRO A 92 -2.95 0.70 -10.58
CA PRO A 92 -3.74 0.43 -11.76
C PRO A 92 -4.69 -0.74 -11.53
N ALA A 93 -5.89 -0.71 -12.13
CA ALA A 93 -6.91 -1.76 -11.97
C ALA A 93 -6.37 -3.18 -12.19
N ALA A 94 -5.43 -3.38 -13.13
CA ALA A 94 -4.82 -4.68 -13.40
C ALA A 94 -3.93 -5.22 -12.27
N LEU A 95 -3.43 -4.34 -11.38
CA LEU A 95 -2.65 -4.71 -10.20
C LEU A 95 -3.52 -4.73 -8.92
N SER A 96 -4.59 -3.94 -8.89
CA SER A 96 -5.57 -3.96 -7.80
C SER A 96 -6.40 -5.26 -7.82
N GLU A 97 -6.83 -5.69 -9.01
CA GLU A 97 -7.43 -7.01 -9.24
C GLU A 97 -6.33 -8.04 -9.50
N ASP A 98 -5.61 -8.45 -8.46
CA ASP A 98 -4.62 -9.53 -8.59
C ASP A 98 -5.36 -10.85 -8.94
N LYS A 99 -5.56 -11.04 -10.25
CA LYS A 99 -5.76 -12.32 -10.91
C LYS A 99 -4.41 -13.00 -10.85
N GLN A 100 -4.20 -13.82 -9.82
CA GLN A 100 -3.05 -14.73 -9.74
C GLN A 100 -2.84 -15.43 -11.09
N LYS A 101 -1.88 -14.94 -11.87
CA LYS A 101 -1.26 -15.67 -12.97
C LYS A 101 0.25 -15.46 -12.85
N ASN A 102 0.93 -16.60 -12.79
CA ASN A 102 2.37 -16.83 -12.85
C ASN A 102 3.20 -16.54 -11.60
N LYS A 103 3.62 -17.63 -10.96
CA LYS A 103 4.90 -18.24 -11.34
C LYS A 103 4.82 -19.77 -11.22
N LYS A 104 5.18 -20.44 -12.31
CA LYS A 104 5.51 -21.87 -12.36
C LYS A 104 6.70 -22.16 -11.47
#